data_AF-A0A2V3J475-F1
#
_entry.id   AF-A0A2V3J475-F1
#
_cell.length_a   1.000
_cell.length_b   1.000
_cell.length_c   1.000
_cell.angle_alpha   90.00
_cell.angle_beta   90.00
_cell.angle_gamma   90.00
#
_symmetry.space_group_name_H-M   'P 1'
#
loop_
_entity.id
_entity.type
_entity.pdbx_description
1 polymer ?
#
loop_
_entity_poly.entity_id
_entity_poly.type
_entity_poly.pdbx_seq_one_letter_code
_entity_poly.pdbx_strand_id
1 'polypeptide(L)'
;MHQGFVLPPASRLNSYSLRRGFVQTKRYQIRATSDNPAHTDVLVQLANAVRAWQCRTKSPSTWLPTDSLTRRCDVARELQLSYLIKKAGGYRQVQNLLNLRPATSSTQTYQINELEEMAILLRSLSQQNGLPPLEEYFPSRRQIRQMSPTLANRIASFPGRGGYGRLLEYVKDGIHPSTSTQNVSQWSTDRGELREWGVWTSKELILERLATFQSHSRVLPRLCSLPSSISCAVQRQGGAALFAQQHNLILEKDFEKMSRLSTVVRWLSDVVEEDYPAHLPYGDRIRLQAETPPTFPSSNYVRKCGMEVNIQRCGGRRSLALRLGFASEYAIKGLRMGPLSVRFAADLLDFAMDTVIVSKDGSIAIPSADYLREAGKSHLVDGIQLFGGEDTVGRRLGLAT
;
A
#
# COMPACT_ATOMS: atom_id res chain seq x y z
N MET A 1 -38.57 27.42 39.93
CA MET A 1 -38.08 26.13 40.42
C MET A 1 -36.57 26.10 40.33
N HIS A 2 -35.89 26.42 41.44
CA HIS A 2 -34.44 26.35 41.58
C HIS A 2 -34.16 25.55 42.85
N GLN A 3 -33.42 24.45 42.73
CA GLN A 3 -32.73 23.86 43.87
C GLN A 3 -31.33 23.44 43.42
N GLY A 4 -30.35 24.23 43.87
CA GLY A 4 -28.95 23.85 43.88
C GLY A 4 -28.69 22.92 45.05
N PHE A 5 -27.77 21.98 44.86
CA PHE A 5 -27.25 21.14 45.94
C PHE A 5 -25.93 21.70 46.44
N VAL A 6 -25.92 21.99 47.75
CA VAL A 6 -24.78 22.40 48.55
C VAL A 6 -24.20 21.15 49.23
N LEU A 7 -22.88 20.99 49.18
CA LEU A 7 -22.12 19.95 49.89
C LEU A 7 -22.08 20.23 51.41
N PRO A 8 -22.13 19.20 52.28
CA PRO A 8 -21.67 19.35 53.66
C PRO A 8 -20.17 18.99 53.80
N PRO A 9 -19.47 19.59 54.78
CA PRO A 9 -18.02 19.50 54.91
C PRO A 9 -17.54 18.31 55.76
N ALA A 10 -16.26 18.00 55.58
CA ALA A 10 -15.52 17.01 56.35
C ALA A 10 -15.34 17.41 57.83
N SER A 11 -15.58 16.47 58.75
CA SER A 11 -14.62 16.07 59.80
C SER A 11 -15.30 15.22 60.88
N ARG A 12 -14.74 14.03 61.15
CA ARG A 12 -14.16 13.63 62.45
C ARG A 12 -13.93 12.11 62.50
N LEU A 13 -12.63 11.79 62.44
CA LEU A 13 -11.89 10.78 63.21
C LEU A 13 -12.70 9.61 63.82
N ASN A 14 -12.31 8.39 63.43
CA ASN A 14 -12.09 7.34 64.40
C ASN A 14 -10.76 6.63 64.11
N SER A 15 -9.80 6.94 64.98
CA SER A 15 -8.58 6.20 65.22
C SER A 15 -8.90 4.76 65.61
N TYR A 16 -8.37 3.79 64.86
CA TYR A 16 -8.15 2.44 65.39
C TYR A 16 -6.73 1.96 65.03
N SER A 17 -6.01 1.77 66.14
CA SER A 17 -4.76 1.06 66.38
C SER A 17 -4.20 0.15 65.29
N LEU A 18 -2.91 0.36 65.05
CA LEU A 18 -1.94 -0.65 64.62
C LEU A 18 -2.06 -1.93 65.47
N ARG A 19 -2.62 -3.00 64.90
CA ARG A 19 -2.20 -4.37 65.22
C ARG A 19 -2.14 -5.20 63.95
N ARG A 20 -1.02 -5.90 63.80
CA ARG A 20 -0.71 -6.88 62.75
C ARG A 20 -1.94 -7.75 62.44
N GLY A 21 -2.55 -7.54 61.29
CA GLY A 21 -3.64 -8.34 60.77
C GLY A 21 -3.23 -8.97 59.45
N PHE A 22 -2.85 -10.25 59.47
CA PHE A 22 -2.79 -11.07 58.26
C PHE A 22 -4.21 -11.24 57.74
N VAL A 23 -4.57 -10.56 56.65
CA VAL A 23 -5.75 -10.93 55.86
C VAL A 23 -5.31 -12.01 54.89
N GLN A 24 -5.52 -13.25 55.31
CA GLN A 24 -5.26 -14.45 54.52
C GLN A 24 -6.48 -14.72 53.62
N THR A 25 -6.50 -14.14 52.43
CA THR A 25 -7.37 -14.62 51.33
C THR A 25 -6.51 -15.41 50.34
N LYS A 26 -6.77 -16.73 50.28
CA LYS A 26 -6.10 -17.66 49.35
C LYS A 26 -6.40 -17.27 47.90
N ARG A 27 -5.53 -16.46 47.29
CA ARG A 27 -4.97 -16.57 45.92
C ARG A 27 -4.25 -15.26 45.57
N TYR A 28 -2.94 -15.39 45.31
CA TYR A 28 -1.94 -14.35 44.99
C TYR A 28 -1.45 -13.49 46.16
N GLN A 29 -0.46 -14.01 46.91
CA GLN A 29 0.46 -13.15 47.64
C GLN A 29 1.34 -12.42 46.63
N ILE A 30 1.06 -11.14 46.38
CA ILE A 30 2.03 -10.25 45.74
C ILE A 30 3.10 -10.00 46.81
N ARG A 31 4.22 -10.73 46.75
CA ARG A 31 5.41 -10.41 47.54
C ARG A 31 6.00 -9.12 46.97
N ALA A 32 5.55 -7.97 47.47
CA ALA A 32 6.26 -6.72 47.26
C ALA A 32 7.55 -6.77 48.10
N THR A 33 8.65 -7.21 47.49
CA THR A 33 9.99 -7.24 48.12
C THR A 33 10.70 -5.89 48.01
N SER A 34 9.98 -4.79 48.16
CA SER A 34 10.55 -3.45 48.08
C SER A 34 10.62 -2.83 49.48
N ASP A 35 11.83 -2.52 49.93
CA ASP A 35 12.09 -1.85 51.21
C ASP A 35 11.61 -0.38 51.24
N ASN A 36 11.11 0.13 50.11
CA ASN A 36 10.57 1.48 50.00
C ASN A 36 9.02 1.48 50.03
N PRO A 37 8.37 2.02 51.08
CA PRO A 37 6.92 1.99 51.26
C PRO A 37 6.16 2.71 50.13
N ALA A 38 6.74 3.76 49.55
CA ALA A 38 6.15 4.47 48.41
C ALA A 38 6.06 3.60 47.13
N HIS A 39 6.94 2.61 47.00
CA HIS A 39 6.94 1.67 45.88
C HIS A 39 5.89 0.58 46.08
N THR A 40 5.64 0.17 47.32
CA THR A 40 4.62 -0.82 47.70
C THR A 40 3.22 -0.32 47.38
N ASP A 41 2.91 0.94 47.66
CA ASP A 41 1.61 1.54 47.35
C ASP A 41 1.33 1.60 45.84
N VAL A 42 2.35 1.93 45.03
CA VAL A 42 2.23 1.96 43.57
C VAL A 42 2.00 0.54 43.01
N LEU A 43 2.65 -0.48 43.57
CA LEU A 43 2.46 -1.87 43.14
C LEU A 43 1.07 -2.41 43.49
N VAL A 44 0.53 -2.03 44.65
CA VAL A 44 -0.84 -2.39 45.06
C VAL A 44 -1.86 -1.72 44.13
N GLN A 45 -1.71 -0.43 43.84
CA GLN A 45 -2.57 0.31 42.90
C GLN A 45 -2.50 -0.30 41.50
N LEU A 46 -1.30 -0.59 41.01
CA LEU A 46 -1.09 -1.21 39.71
C LEU A 46 -1.73 -2.61 39.63
N ALA A 47 -1.54 -3.45 40.64
CA ALA A 47 -2.13 -4.78 40.67
C ALA A 47 -3.67 -4.74 40.67
N ASN A 48 -4.27 -3.81 41.41
CA ASN A 48 -5.73 -3.62 41.44
C ASN A 48 -6.25 -3.10 40.09
N ALA A 49 -5.55 -2.14 39.47
CA ALA A 49 -5.90 -1.63 38.15
C ALA A 49 -5.79 -2.72 37.06
N VAL A 50 -4.75 -3.57 37.11
CA VAL A 50 -4.58 -4.69 36.17
C VAL A 50 -5.71 -5.69 36.32
N ARG A 51 -6.10 -6.05 37.55
CA ARG A 51 -7.24 -6.96 37.79
C ARG A 51 -8.56 -6.37 37.33
N ALA A 52 -8.82 -5.09 37.63
CA ALA A 52 -10.05 -4.41 37.20
C ALA A 52 -10.15 -4.39 35.67
N TRP A 53 -9.03 -4.12 34.99
CA TRP A 53 -8.96 -4.18 33.54
C TRP A 53 -9.19 -5.60 33.00
N GLN A 54 -8.56 -6.62 33.60
CA GLN A 54 -8.75 -8.03 33.21
C GLN A 54 -10.20 -8.48 33.35
N CYS A 55 -10.85 -8.16 34.47
CA CYS A 55 -12.25 -8.49 34.70
C CYS A 55 -13.18 -7.79 33.71
N ARG A 56 -12.98 -6.48 33.46
CA ARG A 56 -13.82 -5.70 32.54
C ARG A 56 -13.64 -6.09 31.07
N THR A 57 -12.44 -6.47 30.68
CA THR A 57 -12.12 -6.86 29.29
C THR A 57 -12.17 -8.37 29.04
N LYS A 58 -12.48 -9.17 30.07
CA LYS A 58 -12.39 -10.64 30.05
C LYS A 58 -11.00 -11.14 29.63
N SER A 59 -9.95 -10.37 29.93
CA SER A 59 -8.56 -10.75 29.60
C SER A 59 -8.00 -11.77 30.61
N PRO A 60 -7.09 -12.67 30.19
CA PRO A 60 -6.51 -13.67 31.09
C PRO A 60 -5.82 -13.05 32.32
N SER A 61 -5.94 -13.71 33.47
CA SER A 61 -5.40 -13.25 34.76
C SER A 61 -3.88 -13.13 34.80
N THR A 62 -3.18 -13.75 33.85
CA THR A 62 -1.72 -13.79 33.77
C THR A 62 -1.13 -12.70 32.86
N TRP A 63 -1.95 -11.81 32.29
CA TRP A 63 -1.54 -10.91 31.21
C TRP A 63 -1.51 -9.43 31.60
N LEU A 64 -0.58 -8.68 30.98
CA LEU A 64 -0.47 -7.22 31.04
C LEU A 64 -0.80 -6.61 29.65
N PRO A 65 -1.61 -5.53 29.56
CA PRO A 65 -1.95 -4.91 28.27
C PRO A 65 -0.73 -4.23 27.63
N THR A 66 -0.58 -4.26 26.31
CA THR A 66 0.53 -3.58 25.61
C THR A 66 0.40 -2.06 25.63
N ASP A 67 1.49 -1.33 25.38
CA ASP A 67 1.50 0.15 25.25
C ASP A 67 0.48 0.69 24.24
N SER A 68 0.30 -0.01 23.12
CA SER A 68 -0.69 0.39 22.12
C SER A 68 -2.12 0.21 22.64
N LEU A 69 -2.33 -0.84 23.44
CA LEU A 69 -3.65 -1.19 23.97
C LEU A 69 -4.02 -0.30 25.15
N THR A 70 -3.06 0.08 26.00
CA THR A 70 -3.29 1.07 27.06
C THR A 70 -3.64 2.47 26.50
N ARG A 71 -3.11 2.84 25.33
CA ARG A 71 -3.47 4.11 24.67
C ARG A 71 -4.87 4.10 24.05
N ARG A 72 -5.30 2.98 23.47
CA ARG A 72 -6.58 2.89 22.75
C ARG A 72 -7.74 2.49 23.66
N CYS A 73 -7.53 1.60 24.63
CA CYS A 73 -8.58 1.07 25.51
C CYS A 73 -9.00 2.10 26.56
N ASP A 74 -10.25 2.59 26.49
CA ASP A 74 -10.81 3.56 27.45
C ASP A 74 -10.77 3.05 28.89
N VAL A 75 -11.05 1.76 29.11
CA VAL A 75 -10.96 1.13 30.44
C VAL A 75 -9.53 1.19 31.00
N ALA A 76 -8.51 0.98 30.15
CA ALA A 76 -7.13 1.06 30.58
C ALA A 76 -6.69 2.51 30.88
N ARG A 77 -7.28 3.48 30.18
CA ARG A 77 -7.07 4.92 30.42
C ARG A 77 -7.75 5.38 31.71
N GLU A 78 -9.01 4.98 31.94
CA GLU A 78 -9.77 5.23 33.16
C GLU A 78 -9.00 4.71 34.39
N LEU A 79 -8.44 3.51 34.29
CA LEU A 79 -7.65 2.88 35.35
C LEU A 79 -6.19 3.38 35.42
N GLN A 80 -5.83 4.38 34.61
CA GLN A 80 -4.51 5.02 34.58
C GLN A 80 -3.33 4.04 34.44
N LEU A 81 -3.54 2.90 33.75
CA LEU A 81 -2.57 1.81 33.72
C LEU A 81 -1.22 2.24 33.14
N SER A 82 -1.20 3.07 32.09
CA SER A 82 0.06 3.56 31.50
C SER A 82 0.90 4.38 32.50
N TYR A 83 0.25 5.22 33.30
CA TYR A 83 0.92 6.02 34.31
C TYR A 83 1.49 5.14 35.44
N LEU A 84 0.68 4.20 35.95
CA LEU A 84 1.10 3.28 37.02
C LEU A 84 2.24 2.36 36.57
N ILE A 85 2.21 1.86 35.34
CA ILE A 85 3.29 1.03 34.77
C ILE A 85 4.58 1.85 34.65
N LYS A 86 4.50 3.10 34.20
CA LYS A 86 5.67 3.98 34.10
C LYS A 86 6.26 4.29 35.47
N LYS A 87 5.41 4.54 36.47
CA LYS A 87 5.82 4.84 37.86
C LYS A 87 6.44 3.62 38.55
N ALA A 88 6.02 2.41 38.19
CA ALA A 88 6.59 1.15 38.68
C ALA A 88 7.87 0.71 37.93
N GLY A 89 8.46 1.57 37.11
CA GLY A 89 9.72 1.31 36.40
C GLY A 89 9.57 0.64 35.02
N GLY A 90 8.36 0.62 34.47
CA GLY A 90 8.08 0.19 33.11
C GLY A 90 7.66 -1.29 32.99
N TYR A 91 7.24 -1.66 31.78
CA TYR A 91 6.57 -2.93 31.49
C TYR A 91 7.35 -4.17 31.94
N ARG A 92 8.66 -4.20 31.69
CA ARG A 92 9.51 -5.34 32.02
C ARG A 92 9.65 -5.54 33.53
N GLN A 93 9.76 -4.45 34.29
CA GLN A 93 9.86 -4.49 35.74
C GLN A 93 8.53 -4.92 36.38
N VAL A 94 7.41 -4.40 35.86
CA VAL A 94 6.06 -4.80 36.29
C VAL A 94 5.77 -6.27 36.02
N GLN A 95 6.15 -6.78 34.85
CA GLN A 95 6.00 -8.20 34.50
C GLN A 95 6.74 -9.11 35.48
N ASN A 96 7.98 -8.77 35.81
CA ASN A 96 8.78 -9.51 36.78
C ASN A 96 8.18 -9.42 38.20
N LEU A 97 7.74 -8.24 38.64
CA LEU A 97 7.21 -8.02 39.99
C LEU A 97 5.85 -8.68 40.23
N LEU A 98 5.01 -8.76 39.20
CA LEU A 98 3.67 -9.34 39.30
C LEU A 98 3.61 -10.79 38.78
N ASN A 99 4.75 -11.39 38.41
CA ASN A 99 4.83 -12.70 37.73
C ASN A 99 3.86 -12.79 36.52
N LEU A 100 3.70 -11.68 35.82
CA LEU A 100 2.85 -11.61 34.63
C LEU A 100 3.69 -11.98 33.43
N ARG A 101 3.16 -12.87 32.60
CA ARG A 101 3.78 -13.11 31.29
C ARG A 101 3.50 -11.87 30.42
N PRO A 102 4.44 -11.43 29.57
CA PRO A 102 4.05 -10.59 28.47
C PRO A 102 2.88 -11.30 27.78
N ALA A 103 1.80 -10.57 27.49
CA ALA A 103 0.90 -11.06 26.45
C ALA A 103 1.81 -11.17 25.24
N THR A 104 2.30 -12.38 24.93
CA THR A 104 2.99 -12.67 23.69
C THR A 104 1.96 -12.35 22.65
N SER A 105 1.99 -11.11 22.18
CA SER A 105 1.09 -10.67 21.14
C SER A 105 1.28 -11.69 20.03
N SER A 106 0.19 -12.18 19.44
CA SER A 106 0.26 -13.02 18.25
C SER A 106 1.19 -12.44 17.18
N THR A 107 1.46 -11.13 17.24
CA THR A 107 2.44 -10.36 16.49
C THR A 107 3.90 -10.80 16.65
N GLN A 108 4.36 -11.23 17.83
CA GLN A 108 5.76 -11.65 18.02
C GLN A 108 6.01 -13.06 17.47
N THR A 109 5.09 -14.00 17.73
CA THR A 109 5.09 -15.32 17.09
C THR A 109 4.99 -15.19 15.56
N TYR A 110 4.13 -14.30 15.07
CA TYR A 110 4.03 -13.97 13.65
C TYR A 110 5.33 -13.43 13.06
N GLN A 111 6.00 -12.50 13.74
CA GLN A 111 7.27 -11.94 13.29
C GLN A 111 8.37 -13.00 13.22
N ILE A 112 8.41 -13.92 14.19
CA ILE A 112 9.36 -15.03 14.21
C ILE A 112 9.11 -15.98 13.02
N ASN A 113 7.85 -16.39 12.81
CA ASN A 113 7.50 -17.26 11.68
C ASN A 113 7.81 -16.60 10.32
N GLU A 114 7.56 -15.29 10.18
CA GLU A 114 7.88 -14.56 8.95
C GLU A 114 9.40 -14.44 8.73
N LEU A 115 10.20 -14.26 9.79
CA LEU A 115 11.66 -14.32 9.70
C LEU A 115 12.15 -15.72 9.31
N GLU A 116 11.55 -16.76 9.87
CA GLU A 116 11.86 -18.16 9.56
C GLU A 116 11.61 -18.47 8.07
N GLU A 117 10.44 -18.12 7.55
CA GLU A 117 10.12 -18.30 6.13
C GLU A 117 11.10 -17.54 5.22
N MET A 118 11.42 -16.29 5.56
CA MET A 118 12.40 -15.50 4.79
C MET A 118 13.80 -16.12 4.86
N ALA A 119 14.20 -16.68 6.01
CA ALA A 119 15.48 -17.36 6.17
C ALA A 119 15.53 -18.65 5.33
N ILE A 120 14.46 -19.46 5.34
CA ILE A 120 14.35 -20.67 4.52
C ILE A 120 14.46 -20.32 3.02
N LEU A 121 13.73 -19.31 2.56
CA LEU A 121 13.79 -18.83 1.17
C LEU A 121 15.18 -18.30 0.81
N LEU A 122 15.82 -17.57 1.72
CA LEU A 122 17.16 -17.04 1.49
C LEU A 122 18.21 -18.16 1.44
N ARG A 123 18.08 -19.21 2.26
CA ARG A 123 18.95 -20.40 2.23
C ARG A 123 18.85 -21.13 0.90
N SER A 124 17.62 -21.39 0.43
CA SER A 124 17.43 -22.09 -0.85
C SER A 124 17.97 -21.28 -2.03
N LEU A 125 17.74 -19.97 -2.07
CA LEU A 125 18.30 -19.09 -3.10
C LEU A 125 19.83 -19.03 -3.04
N SER A 126 20.41 -18.99 -1.84
CA SER A 126 21.87 -18.96 -1.67
C SER A 126 22.51 -20.25 -2.17
N GLN A 127 21.91 -21.41 -1.88
CA GLN A 127 22.33 -22.71 -2.41
C GLN A 127 22.23 -22.75 -3.94
N GLN A 128 21.13 -22.29 -4.51
CA GLN A 128 20.93 -22.24 -5.97
C GLN A 128 21.93 -21.33 -6.69
N ASN A 129 22.41 -20.28 -6.01
CA ASN A 129 23.39 -19.33 -6.56
C ASN A 129 24.84 -19.66 -6.15
N GLY A 130 25.09 -20.82 -5.54
CA GLY A 130 26.44 -21.25 -5.15
C GLY A 130 27.09 -20.40 -4.06
N LEU A 131 26.29 -19.72 -3.23
CA LEU A 131 26.78 -18.95 -2.10
C LEU A 131 27.03 -19.86 -0.88
N PRO A 132 27.97 -19.49 0.02
CA PRO A 132 28.19 -20.22 1.26
C PRO A 132 26.94 -20.26 2.15
N PRO A 133 26.88 -21.16 3.15
CA PRO A 133 25.82 -21.19 4.15
C PRO A 133 25.61 -19.81 4.79
N LEU A 134 24.35 -19.46 5.08
CA LEU A 134 24.00 -18.12 5.56
C LEU A 134 24.63 -17.78 6.92
N GLU A 135 24.95 -18.81 7.69
CA GLU A 135 25.62 -18.74 8.98
C GLU A 135 27.07 -18.25 8.84
N GLU A 136 27.71 -18.56 7.71
CA GLU A 136 29.10 -18.15 7.40
C GLU A 136 29.13 -16.85 6.60
N TYR A 137 28.16 -16.66 5.71
CA TYR A 137 28.09 -15.51 4.82
C TYR A 137 26.65 -15.05 4.63
N PHE A 138 26.33 -13.83 5.09
CA PHE A 138 25.02 -13.24 4.86
C PHE A 138 25.02 -12.33 3.61
N PRO A 139 24.23 -12.64 2.56
CA PRO A 139 24.23 -11.88 1.32
C PRO A 139 23.81 -10.42 1.51
N SER A 140 24.50 -9.51 0.83
CA SER A 140 24.15 -8.08 0.86
C SER A 140 22.75 -7.80 0.31
N ARG A 141 22.14 -6.67 0.70
CA ARG A 141 20.83 -6.22 0.15
C ARG A 141 20.79 -6.20 -1.38
N ARG A 142 21.91 -5.84 -2.02
CA ARG A 142 22.03 -5.80 -3.49
C ARG A 142 22.01 -7.22 -4.08
N GLN A 143 22.74 -8.15 -3.48
CA GLN A 143 22.75 -9.56 -3.92
C GLN A 143 21.38 -10.21 -3.72
N ILE A 144 20.72 -10.00 -2.57
CA ILE A 144 19.36 -10.52 -2.34
C ILE A 144 18.39 -9.99 -3.41
N ARG A 145 18.48 -8.69 -3.75
CA ARG A 145 17.65 -8.11 -4.80
C ARG A 145 17.94 -8.68 -6.19
N GLN A 146 19.18 -9.06 -6.48
CA GLN A 146 19.56 -9.72 -7.74
C GLN A 146 19.05 -11.16 -7.80
N MET A 147 19.16 -11.92 -6.70
CA MET A 147 18.68 -13.30 -6.62
C MET A 147 17.15 -13.37 -6.64
N SER A 148 16.49 -12.49 -5.88
CA SER A 148 15.02 -12.44 -5.79
C SER A 148 14.55 -11.05 -5.35
N PRO A 149 14.05 -10.22 -6.31
CA PRO A 149 13.43 -8.94 -6.00
C PRO A 149 12.27 -9.05 -5.00
N THR A 150 11.48 -10.12 -5.09
CA THR A 150 10.33 -10.39 -4.23
C THR A 150 10.74 -10.53 -2.76
N LEU A 151 11.71 -11.41 -2.49
CA LEU A 151 12.29 -11.56 -1.15
C LEU A 151 12.92 -10.26 -0.63
N ALA A 152 13.65 -9.53 -1.46
CA ALA A 152 14.24 -8.24 -1.06
C ALA A 152 13.17 -7.22 -0.63
N ASN A 153 12.05 -7.16 -1.34
CA ASN A 153 10.93 -6.29 -1.00
C ASN A 153 10.22 -6.78 0.29
N ARG A 154 10.06 -8.09 0.46
CA ARG A 154 9.52 -8.69 1.69
C ARG A 154 10.37 -8.31 2.92
N ILE A 155 11.70 -8.46 2.84
CA ILE A 155 12.63 -8.06 3.90
C ILE A 155 12.56 -6.56 4.19
N ALA A 156 12.48 -5.72 3.15
CA ALA A 156 12.41 -4.26 3.32
C ALA A 156 11.11 -3.82 4.01
N SER A 157 10.02 -4.53 3.76
CA SER A 157 8.68 -4.27 4.32
C SER A 157 8.41 -4.95 5.67
N PHE A 158 9.40 -5.65 6.24
CA PHE A 158 9.23 -6.35 7.52
C PHE A 158 8.86 -5.37 8.65
N PRO A 159 7.93 -5.71 9.57
CA PRO A 159 7.49 -4.80 10.62
C PRO A 159 8.63 -4.34 11.54
N GLY A 160 8.75 -3.03 11.74
CA GLY A 160 9.81 -2.41 12.53
C GLY A 160 10.96 -1.89 11.66
N ARG A 161 11.71 -0.89 12.15
CA ARG A 161 12.86 -0.37 11.41
C ARG A 161 13.92 -1.46 11.28
N GLY A 162 14.39 -1.72 10.06
CA GLY A 162 15.58 -2.55 9.81
C GLY A 162 15.34 -4.05 9.61
N GLY A 163 14.35 -4.45 8.78
CA GLY A 163 14.07 -5.87 8.48
C GLY A 163 15.27 -6.72 8.06
N TYR A 164 16.20 -6.15 7.28
CA TYR A 164 17.45 -6.81 6.92
C TYR A 164 18.33 -7.13 8.13
N GLY A 165 18.44 -6.20 9.09
CA GLY A 165 19.20 -6.42 10.32
C GLY A 165 18.57 -7.50 11.18
N ARG A 166 17.23 -7.50 11.29
CA ARG A 166 16.49 -8.52 12.04
C ARG A 166 16.62 -9.92 11.43
N LEU A 167 16.61 -10.03 10.09
CA LEU A 167 16.83 -11.32 9.44
C LEU A 167 18.27 -11.81 9.63
N LEU A 168 19.25 -10.90 9.55
CA LEU A 168 20.65 -11.21 9.85
C LEU A 168 20.83 -11.70 11.30
N GLU A 169 20.25 -10.99 12.27
CA GLU A 169 20.25 -11.38 13.68
C GLU A 169 19.59 -12.75 13.87
N TYR A 170 18.40 -12.96 13.28
CA TYR A 170 17.68 -14.23 13.36
C TYR A 170 18.50 -15.42 12.84
N VAL A 171 19.18 -15.25 11.70
CA VAL A 171 20.03 -16.30 11.12
C VAL A 171 21.28 -16.54 11.97
N LYS A 172 21.90 -15.49 12.52
CA LYS A 172 23.12 -15.59 13.34
C LYS A 172 22.88 -16.16 14.73
N ASP A 173 21.76 -15.79 15.36
CA ASP A 173 21.49 -16.14 16.75
C ASP A 173 21.02 -17.60 16.90
N GLY A 174 20.70 -18.30 15.81
CA GLY A 174 20.36 -19.73 15.83
C GLY A 174 19.20 -20.09 16.77
N ILE A 175 18.36 -19.12 17.16
CA ILE A 175 17.29 -19.34 18.12
C ILE A 175 16.24 -20.23 17.47
N HIS A 176 16.30 -21.52 17.77
CA HIS A 176 15.19 -22.45 17.61
C HIS A 176 13.99 -21.91 18.40
N PRO A 177 12.89 -21.49 17.76
CA PRO A 177 11.62 -21.57 18.45
C PRO A 177 11.37 -23.07 18.59
N SER A 178 11.49 -23.57 19.81
CA SER A 178 11.10 -24.92 20.20
C SER A 178 9.89 -25.37 19.40
N THR A 179 10.05 -26.46 18.64
CA THR A 179 8.98 -27.27 18.05
C THR A 179 7.94 -27.57 19.11
N SER A 180 6.95 -26.69 19.26
CA SER A 180 5.63 -27.09 19.69
C SER A 180 4.77 -27.00 18.44
N THR A 181 4.59 -28.14 17.79
CA THR A 181 3.37 -28.49 17.07
C THR A 181 2.19 -28.28 18.02
N GLN A 182 1.77 -27.02 18.21
CA GLN A 182 0.44 -26.72 18.72
C GLN A 182 -0.48 -26.69 17.53
N ASN A 183 -1.28 -27.75 17.45
CA ASN A 183 -2.44 -27.91 16.59
C ASN A 183 -3.05 -26.56 16.21
N VAL A 184 -3.00 -26.28 14.91
CA VAL A 184 -3.77 -25.23 14.25
C VAL A 184 -5.23 -25.65 14.30
N SER A 185 -5.87 -25.54 15.46
CA SER A 185 -7.32 -25.66 15.60
C SER A 185 -7.88 -24.33 16.09
N GLN A 186 -8.70 -23.73 15.23
CA GLN A 186 -9.62 -22.63 15.53
C GLN A 186 -8.97 -21.36 16.12
N TRP A 187 -8.45 -20.52 15.23
CA TRP A 187 -8.08 -19.15 15.58
C TRP A 187 -9.32 -18.27 15.51
N SER A 188 -9.75 -17.80 16.69
CA SER A 188 -10.90 -16.92 16.88
C SER A 188 -10.84 -15.67 16.00
N THR A 189 -11.94 -15.43 15.30
CA THR A 189 -12.30 -14.32 14.42
C THR A 189 -12.41 -12.93 15.09
N ASP A 190 -12.16 -12.82 16.40
CA ASP A 190 -12.59 -11.65 17.19
C ASP A 190 -11.58 -10.48 17.35
N ARG A 191 -10.54 -10.37 16.51
CA ARG A 191 -9.59 -9.23 16.59
C ARG A 191 -9.25 -8.65 15.22
N GLY A 192 -10.24 -7.97 14.63
CA GLY A 192 -10.26 -7.51 13.24
C GLY A 192 -9.28 -6.42 12.82
N GLU A 193 -8.73 -5.58 13.71
CA GLU A 193 -8.06 -4.35 13.23
C GLU A 193 -6.52 -4.36 13.23
N LEU A 194 -5.87 -5.35 13.84
CA LEU A 194 -4.40 -5.41 13.94
C LEU A 194 -3.76 -6.53 13.10
N ARG A 195 -4.57 -7.31 12.37
CA ARG A 195 -4.13 -8.45 11.55
C ARG A 195 -4.28 -8.23 10.04
N GLU A 196 -4.88 -7.12 9.60
CA GLU A 196 -5.25 -6.91 8.20
C GLU A 196 -4.06 -6.78 7.23
N TRP A 197 -2.82 -6.62 7.67
CA TRP A 197 -1.72 -6.18 6.78
C TRP A 197 -0.41 -6.96 6.99
N GLY A 198 -0.50 -8.29 7.00
CA GLY A 198 0.60 -9.27 7.09
C GLY A 198 0.89 -9.99 5.76
N VAL A 199 1.76 -11.01 5.76
CA VAL A 199 2.00 -11.92 4.60
C VAL A 199 0.73 -12.69 4.23
N TRP A 200 -0.10 -12.97 5.24
CA TRP A 200 -1.35 -13.72 5.12
C TRP A 200 -2.55 -12.84 4.79
N THR A 201 -2.35 -11.54 4.59
CA THR A 201 -3.43 -10.69 4.07
C THR A 201 -3.81 -11.25 2.70
N SER A 202 -5.06 -11.69 2.59
CA SER A 202 -5.57 -12.24 1.34
C SER A 202 -5.45 -11.19 0.25
N LYS A 203 -5.09 -11.62 -0.96
CA LYS A 203 -4.91 -10.71 -2.10
C LYS A 203 -6.22 -9.96 -2.39
N GLU A 204 -7.33 -10.63 -2.16
CA GLU A 204 -8.70 -10.11 -2.29
C GLU A 204 -8.94 -8.96 -1.32
N LEU A 205 -8.52 -9.07 -0.05
CA LEU A 205 -8.66 -8.00 0.93
C LEU A 205 -7.76 -6.80 0.59
N ILE A 206 -6.56 -7.04 0.04
CA ILE A 206 -5.70 -5.95 -0.46
C ILE A 206 -6.42 -5.22 -1.60
N LEU A 207 -6.98 -5.95 -2.57
CA LEU A 207 -7.69 -5.37 -3.71
C LEU A 207 -8.93 -4.58 -3.29
N GLU A 208 -9.76 -5.14 -2.41
CA GLU A 208 -10.97 -4.49 -1.88
C GLU A 208 -10.62 -3.13 -1.24
N ARG A 209 -9.55 -3.12 -0.44
CA ARG A 209 -9.08 -1.89 0.23
C ARG A 209 -8.39 -0.94 -0.73
N LEU A 210 -7.68 -1.44 -1.75
CA LEU A 210 -7.10 -0.58 -2.78
C LEU A 210 -8.19 0.17 -3.54
N ALA A 211 -9.33 -0.46 -3.81
CA ALA A 211 -10.45 0.14 -4.54
C ALA A 211 -10.92 1.48 -3.94
N THR A 212 -10.80 1.68 -2.63
CA THR A 212 -11.19 2.95 -1.98
C THR A 212 -10.22 4.10 -2.25
N PHE A 213 -9.02 3.83 -2.78
CA PHE A 213 -7.99 4.82 -3.10
C PHE A 213 -7.74 4.94 -4.60
N GLN A 214 -8.43 4.13 -5.41
CA GLN A 214 -8.25 4.08 -6.85
C GLN A 214 -8.91 5.27 -7.53
N SER A 215 -8.16 5.93 -8.43
CA SER A 215 -8.75 6.84 -9.41
C SER A 215 -9.52 6.12 -10.51
N HIS A 216 -9.16 4.85 -10.76
CA HIS A 216 -9.79 3.96 -11.72
C HIS A 216 -9.68 2.51 -11.25
N SER A 217 -10.71 1.69 -11.50
CA SER A 217 -10.79 0.27 -11.08
C SER A 217 -9.64 -0.63 -11.54
N ARG A 218 -8.86 -0.17 -12.52
CA ARG A 218 -7.75 -0.90 -13.17
C ARG A 218 -6.40 -0.26 -12.91
N VAL A 219 -6.35 0.79 -12.09
CA VAL A 219 -5.11 1.54 -11.81
C VAL A 219 -4.69 1.26 -10.38
N LEU A 220 -3.45 0.82 -10.18
CA LEU A 220 -2.86 0.65 -8.86
C LEU A 220 -2.39 2.00 -8.32
N PRO A 221 -2.92 2.49 -7.19
CA PRO A 221 -2.47 3.74 -6.57
C PRO A 221 -1.00 3.69 -6.19
N ARG A 222 -0.35 4.86 -6.20
CA ARG A 222 1.03 5.03 -5.74
C ARG A 222 1.18 4.53 -4.31
N LEU A 223 2.17 3.67 -4.08
CA LEU A 223 2.43 3.12 -2.74
C LEU A 223 2.68 4.19 -1.67
N CYS A 224 3.13 5.39 -2.05
CA CYS A 224 3.37 6.50 -1.12
C CYS A 224 2.10 7.29 -0.76
N SER A 225 1.01 7.16 -1.51
CA SER A 225 -0.29 7.78 -1.15
C SER A 225 -1.14 6.86 -0.27
N LEU A 226 -0.79 5.57 -0.18
CA LEU A 226 -1.51 4.59 0.62
C LEU A 226 -1.11 4.62 2.09
N PRO A 227 -2.02 4.22 3.01
CA PRO A 227 -1.64 3.92 4.38
C PRO A 227 -0.48 2.92 4.42
N SER A 228 0.47 3.14 5.34
CA SER A 228 1.70 2.34 5.43
C SER A 228 1.46 0.82 5.50
N SER A 229 0.35 0.41 6.11
CA SER A 229 -0.04 -1.00 6.23
C SER A 229 -0.39 -1.64 4.88
N ILE A 230 -1.18 -0.95 4.05
CA ILE A 230 -1.55 -1.38 2.69
C ILE A 230 -0.32 -1.37 1.78
N SER A 231 0.45 -0.29 1.84
CA SER A 231 1.68 -0.12 1.08
C SER A 231 2.68 -1.25 1.36
N CYS A 232 2.89 -1.61 2.64
CA CYS A 232 3.74 -2.73 3.03
C CYS A 232 3.19 -4.07 2.53
N ALA A 233 1.86 -4.30 2.58
CA ALA A 233 1.27 -5.54 2.10
C ALA A 233 1.50 -5.72 0.58
N VAL A 234 1.32 -4.67 -0.22
CA VAL A 234 1.65 -4.70 -1.66
C VAL A 234 3.15 -4.94 -1.88
N GLN A 235 4.03 -4.34 -1.07
CA GLN A 235 5.47 -4.62 -1.16
C GLN A 235 5.84 -6.07 -0.85
N ARG A 236 5.14 -6.71 0.11
CA ARG A 236 5.36 -8.14 0.43
C ARG A 236 4.96 -9.08 -0.70
N GLN A 237 4.00 -8.69 -1.53
CA GLN A 237 3.61 -9.43 -2.74
C GLN A 237 4.61 -9.24 -3.92
N GLY A 238 5.78 -8.67 -3.64
CA GLY A 238 6.86 -8.46 -4.62
C GLY A 238 6.95 -7.05 -5.17
N GLY A 239 6.14 -6.11 -4.67
CA GLY A 239 6.16 -4.70 -5.05
C GLY A 239 5.06 -4.34 -6.04
N ALA A 240 4.91 -3.03 -6.28
CA ALA A 240 3.80 -2.49 -7.07
C ALA A 240 3.72 -3.07 -8.49
N ALA A 241 4.85 -3.19 -9.19
CA ALA A 241 4.87 -3.68 -10.57
C ALA A 241 4.42 -5.14 -10.69
N LEU A 242 4.99 -6.03 -9.86
CA LEU A 242 4.61 -7.44 -9.86
C LEU A 242 3.16 -7.63 -9.39
N PHE A 243 2.75 -6.89 -8.36
CA PHE A 243 1.38 -6.91 -7.88
C PHE A 243 0.40 -6.45 -8.96
N ALA A 244 0.68 -5.34 -9.64
CA ALA A 244 -0.16 -4.84 -10.72
C ALA A 244 -0.31 -5.88 -11.84
N GLN A 245 0.80 -6.50 -12.26
CA GLN A 245 0.80 -7.53 -13.29
C GLN A 245 -0.02 -8.78 -12.88
N GLN A 246 0.16 -9.28 -11.65
CA GLN A 246 -0.58 -10.44 -11.14
C GLN A 246 -2.10 -10.20 -11.04
N HIS A 247 -2.51 -8.94 -10.99
CA HIS A 247 -3.89 -8.55 -10.74
C HIS A 247 -4.55 -7.80 -11.90
N ASN A 248 -3.93 -7.80 -13.09
CA ASN A 248 -4.42 -7.09 -14.27
C ASN A 248 -4.74 -5.62 -13.95
N LEU A 249 -3.76 -4.93 -13.35
CA LEU A 249 -3.79 -3.51 -13.05
C LEU A 249 -2.61 -2.80 -13.76
N ILE A 250 -2.75 -1.50 -13.99
CA ILE A 250 -1.71 -0.61 -14.50
C ILE A 250 -1.20 0.27 -13.36
N LEU A 251 0.09 0.61 -13.37
CA LEU A 251 0.64 1.55 -12.39
C LEU A 251 0.09 2.96 -12.62
N GLU A 252 -0.28 3.68 -11.55
CA GLU A 252 -0.76 5.07 -11.63
C GLU A 252 0.22 5.98 -12.41
N LYS A 253 1.53 5.76 -12.29
CA LYS A 253 2.54 6.51 -13.07
C LYS A 253 2.36 6.34 -14.58
N ASP A 254 2.02 5.13 -15.03
CA ASP A 254 1.86 4.84 -16.46
C ASP A 254 0.49 5.29 -16.96
N PHE A 255 -0.55 5.16 -16.13
CA PHE A 255 -1.85 5.77 -16.37
C PHE A 255 -1.76 7.30 -16.51
N GLU A 256 -1.03 7.99 -15.64
CA GLU A 256 -0.81 9.45 -15.72
C GLU A 256 -0.07 9.89 -16.99
N LYS A 257 0.89 9.08 -17.47
CA LYS A 257 1.59 9.37 -18.73
C LYS A 257 0.62 9.30 -19.89
N MET A 258 -0.23 8.26 -19.93
CA MET A 258 -1.24 8.09 -20.97
C MET A 258 -2.34 9.14 -20.88
N SER A 259 -2.83 9.44 -19.68
CA SER A 259 -3.78 10.54 -19.43
C SER A 259 -3.25 11.87 -19.97
N ARG A 260 -1.98 12.20 -19.70
CA ARG A 260 -1.36 13.42 -20.24
C ARG A 260 -1.32 13.41 -21.77
N LEU A 261 -0.96 12.28 -22.37
CA LEU A 261 -0.96 12.14 -23.83
C LEU A 261 -2.38 12.34 -24.39
N SER A 262 -3.39 11.70 -23.80
CA SER A 262 -4.81 11.87 -24.16
C SER A 262 -5.21 13.34 -24.12
N THR A 263 -4.92 14.05 -23.02
CA THR A 263 -5.22 15.48 -22.89
C THR A 263 -4.57 16.32 -23.98
N VAL A 264 -3.30 16.07 -24.28
CA VAL A 264 -2.59 16.82 -25.33
C VAL A 264 -3.17 16.53 -26.72
N VAL A 265 -3.47 15.26 -27.01
CA VAL A 265 -4.00 14.86 -28.32
C VAL A 265 -5.44 15.35 -28.50
N ARG A 266 -6.28 15.30 -27.46
CA ARG A 266 -7.63 15.88 -27.47
C ARG A 266 -7.58 17.39 -27.72
N TRP A 267 -6.74 18.11 -26.97
CA TRP A 267 -6.54 19.54 -27.20
C TRP A 267 -6.06 19.84 -28.63
N LEU A 268 -5.09 19.07 -29.16
CA LEU A 268 -4.64 19.22 -30.55
C LEU A 268 -5.75 18.93 -31.55
N SER A 269 -6.62 17.95 -31.29
CA SER A 269 -7.79 17.67 -32.12
C SER A 269 -8.73 18.87 -32.14
N ASP A 270 -9.06 19.42 -30.97
CA ASP A 270 -10.01 20.53 -30.85
C ASP A 270 -9.50 21.79 -31.57
N VAL A 271 -8.19 22.08 -31.48
CA VAL A 271 -7.57 23.23 -32.16
C VAL A 271 -7.62 23.11 -33.69
N VAL A 272 -7.56 21.89 -34.20
CA VAL A 272 -7.46 21.61 -35.65
C VAL A 272 -8.83 21.36 -36.27
N GLU A 273 -9.82 20.99 -35.47
CA GLU A 273 -11.16 20.64 -35.94
C GLU A 273 -11.92 21.84 -36.52
N GLU A 274 -11.52 23.07 -36.18
CA GLU A 274 -12.04 24.30 -36.79
C GLU A 274 -11.86 24.34 -38.32
N ASP A 275 -10.90 23.59 -38.87
CA ASP A 275 -10.55 23.63 -40.30
C ASP A 275 -11.35 22.63 -41.17
N TYR A 276 -12.17 21.75 -40.58
CA TYR A 276 -12.82 20.65 -41.33
C TYR A 276 -14.36 20.67 -41.24
N PRO A 277 -15.09 20.35 -42.34
CA PRO A 277 -16.54 20.43 -42.36
C PRO A 277 -17.19 19.39 -41.43
N ALA A 278 -17.93 19.86 -40.41
CA ALA A 278 -18.61 18.99 -39.44
C ALA A 278 -19.71 18.10 -40.02
N HIS A 279 -20.21 18.42 -41.23
CA HIS A 279 -21.28 17.66 -41.89
C HIS A 279 -20.80 16.36 -42.56
N LEU A 280 -19.49 16.17 -42.72
CA LEU A 280 -18.94 14.95 -43.32
C LEU A 280 -19.04 13.76 -42.35
N PRO A 281 -19.34 12.53 -42.83
CA PRO A 281 -19.25 11.33 -42.02
C PRO A 281 -17.88 11.17 -41.36
N TYR A 282 -17.83 10.56 -40.18
CA TYR A 282 -16.58 10.42 -39.41
C TYR A 282 -15.43 9.82 -40.22
N GLY A 283 -15.70 8.71 -40.93
CA GLY A 283 -14.73 8.04 -41.79
C GLY A 283 -14.15 8.96 -42.88
N ASP A 284 -14.98 9.82 -43.45
CA ASP A 284 -14.55 10.78 -44.46
C ASP A 284 -13.76 11.94 -43.84
N ARG A 285 -14.12 12.38 -42.63
CA ARG A 285 -13.36 13.40 -41.89
C ARG A 285 -11.95 12.93 -41.55
N ILE A 286 -11.80 11.70 -41.06
CA ILE A 286 -10.47 11.15 -40.73
C ILE A 286 -9.63 10.89 -41.98
N ARG A 287 -10.25 10.50 -43.11
CA ARG A 287 -9.59 10.37 -44.41
C ARG A 287 -9.16 11.71 -44.97
N LEU A 288 -10.05 12.70 -44.93
CA LEU A 288 -9.75 14.06 -45.37
C LEU A 288 -8.59 14.62 -44.55
N GLN A 289 -8.61 14.53 -43.22
CA GLN A 289 -7.50 14.98 -42.38
C GLN A 289 -6.19 14.22 -42.66
N ALA A 290 -6.28 12.97 -43.11
CA ALA A 290 -5.13 12.18 -43.49
C ALA A 290 -4.54 12.57 -44.86
N GLU A 291 -5.41 12.92 -45.81
CA GLU A 291 -5.05 13.37 -47.16
C GLU A 291 -4.58 14.83 -47.19
N THR A 292 -5.19 15.66 -46.34
CA THR A 292 -4.82 17.06 -46.10
C THR A 292 -4.42 17.24 -44.63
N PRO A 293 -3.20 16.81 -44.25
CA PRO A 293 -2.70 16.97 -42.90
C PRO A 293 -2.81 18.39 -42.37
N PRO A 294 -3.24 18.58 -41.13
CA PRO A 294 -3.29 19.89 -40.50
C PRO A 294 -1.90 20.36 -40.09
N THR A 295 -1.74 21.67 -39.89
CA THR A 295 -0.49 22.23 -39.38
C THR A 295 -0.44 22.16 -37.86
N PHE A 296 0.72 21.82 -37.29
CA PHE A 296 0.85 21.80 -35.84
C PHE A 296 0.82 23.24 -35.28
N PRO A 297 0.08 23.53 -34.18
CA PRO A 297 -0.02 24.89 -33.65
C PRO A 297 1.34 25.54 -33.35
N SER A 298 1.45 26.85 -33.60
CA SER A 298 2.71 27.59 -33.39
C SER A 298 3.20 27.54 -31.95
N SER A 299 4.51 27.71 -31.70
CA SER A 299 5.07 27.73 -30.33
C SER A 299 4.40 28.81 -29.45
N ASN A 300 4.13 29.98 -30.03
CA ASN A 300 3.49 31.08 -29.31
C ASN A 300 2.06 30.72 -28.90
N TYR A 301 1.31 30.05 -29.77
CA TYR A 301 -0.03 29.57 -29.46
C TYR A 301 0.00 28.49 -28.38
N VAL A 302 0.88 27.48 -28.52
CA VAL A 302 1.09 26.41 -27.52
C VAL A 302 1.40 27.00 -26.14
N ARG A 303 2.28 28.00 -26.07
CA ARG A 303 2.64 28.68 -24.82
C ARG A 303 1.47 29.47 -24.24
N LYS A 304 0.73 30.21 -25.08
CA LYS A 304 -0.46 30.97 -24.68
C LYS A 304 -1.53 30.07 -24.06
N CYS A 305 -1.70 28.85 -24.58
CA CYS A 305 -2.61 27.84 -24.06
C CYS A 305 -2.05 27.04 -22.86
N GLY A 306 -0.83 27.32 -22.40
CA GLY A 306 -0.22 26.62 -21.27
C GLY A 306 0.18 25.16 -21.55
N MET A 307 0.20 24.73 -22.82
CA MET A 307 0.45 23.33 -23.20
C MET A 307 1.93 22.97 -23.41
N GLU A 308 2.83 23.97 -23.34
CA GLU A 308 4.27 23.81 -23.62
C GLU A 308 4.92 22.69 -22.78
N VAL A 309 4.65 22.66 -21.47
CA VAL A 309 5.20 21.65 -20.56
C VAL A 309 4.65 20.25 -20.86
N ASN A 310 3.35 20.13 -21.13
CA ASN A 310 2.73 18.84 -21.42
C ASN A 310 3.25 18.26 -22.74
N ILE A 311 3.37 19.08 -23.78
CA ILE A 311 3.96 18.70 -25.07
C ILE A 311 5.41 18.24 -24.89
N GLN A 312 6.22 18.97 -24.14
CA GLN A 312 7.61 18.56 -23.85
C GLN A 312 7.66 17.21 -23.15
N ARG A 313 6.80 16.97 -22.15
CA ARG A 313 6.70 15.68 -21.43
C ARG A 313 6.21 14.52 -22.30
N CYS A 314 5.54 14.81 -23.41
CA CYS A 314 5.14 13.82 -24.42
C CYS A 314 6.18 13.64 -25.55
N GLY A 315 7.42 14.13 -25.36
CA GLY A 315 8.51 14.00 -26.32
C GLY A 315 8.69 15.20 -27.26
N GLY A 316 7.94 16.29 -27.03
CA GLY A 316 8.05 17.54 -27.77
C GLY A 316 7.24 17.57 -29.07
N ARG A 317 7.18 18.77 -29.66
CA ARG A 317 6.35 19.08 -30.84
C ARG A 317 6.64 18.16 -32.03
N ARG A 318 7.93 17.91 -32.33
CA ARG A 318 8.35 17.03 -33.43
C ARG A 318 7.87 15.59 -33.25
N SER A 319 8.04 15.02 -32.05
CA SER A 319 7.62 13.65 -31.77
C SER A 319 6.10 13.48 -31.90
N LEU A 320 5.33 14.42 -31.34
CA LEU A 320 3.87 14.41 -31.46
C LEU A 320 3.41 14.60 -32.90
N ALA A 321 3.99 15.55 -33.64
CA ALA A 321 3.67 15.78 -35.05
C ALA A 321 3.90 14.51 -35.90
N LEU A 322 4.98 13.79 -35.65
CA LEU A 322 5.28 12.52 -36.34
C LEU A 322 4.29 11.40 -35.99
N ARG A 323 3.88 11.30 -34.72
CA ARG A 323 2.91 10.29 -34.28
C ARG A 323 1.51 10.54 -34.86
N LEU A 324 1.11 11.81 -34.90
CA LEU A 324 -0.23 12.29 -35.22
C LEU A 324 -0.37 12.83 -36.66
N GLY A 325 0.59 12.52 -37.54
CA GLY A 325 0.45 12.77 -38.98
C GLY A 325 0.24 14.23 -39.40
N PHE A 326 0.80 15.21 -38.69
CA PHE A 326 0.70 16.64 -39.05
C PHE A 326 1.52 16.99 -40.30
N ALA A 327 1.12 18.07 -41.01
CA ALA A 327 1.77 18.57 -42.22
C ALA A 327 3.26 18.91 -42.02
N SER A 328 4.03 18.75 -43.10
CA SER A 328 5.51 18.83 -43.10
C SER A 328 6.11 20.23 -42.87
N GLU A 329 5.30 21.23 -42.53
CA GLU A 329 5.71 22.65 -42.39
C GLU A 329 6.67 22.96 -41.22
N TYR A 330 7.30 21.94 -40.63
CA TYR A 330 8.54 22.13 -39.87
C TYR A 330 9.77 22.38 -40.76
N ALA A 331 9.64 22.48 -42.09
CA ALA A 331 10.77 22.48 -43.03
C ALA A 331 11.70 21.25 -42.83
N ILE A 332 11.16 20.13 -42.35
CA ILE A 332 11.88 18.87 -42.22
C ILE A 332 11.65 18.10 -43.52
N LYS A 333 12.54 18.28 -44.50
CA LYS A 333 12.54 17.49 -45.74
C LYS A 333 12.63 15.99 -45.40
N GLY A 334 11.71 15.19 -45.94
CA GLY A 334 11.94 13.74 -46.12
C GLY A 334 11.11 12.74 -45.31
N LEU A 335 10.05 13.12 -44.58
CA LEU A 335 9.22 12.15 -43.84
C LEU A 335 7.81 12.04 -44.43
N ARG A 336 7.63 11.11 -45.38
CA ARG A 336 6.33 10.47 -45.62
C ARG A 336 6.18 9.36 -44.59
N MET A 337 5.58 9.65 -43.44
CA MET A 337 5.19 8.65 -42.44
C MET A 337 3.68 8.74 -42.31
N GLY A 338 2.99 7.62 -42.57
CA GLY A 338 1.55 7.59 -42.86
C GLY A 338 0.68 8.42 -41.89
N PRO A 339 -0.39 9.06 -42.39
CA PRO A 339 -1.19 9.97 -41.60
C PRO A 339 -1.91 9.20 -40.51
N LEU A 340 -1.74 9.59 -39.25
CA LEU A 340 -2.67 9.18 -38.20
C LEU A 340 -3.53 10.41 -37.94
N SER A 341 -4.83 10.35 -38.21
CA SER A 341 -5.71 11.49 -37.91
C SER A 341 -5.62 11.84 -36.42
N VAL A 342 -5.36 13.11 -36.10
CA VAL A 342 -5.31 13.57 -34.70
C VAL A 342 -6.67 13.41 -34.01
N ARG A 343 -7.75 13.55 -34.76
CA ARG A 343 -9.12 13.30 -34.27
C ARG A 343 -9.32 11.83 -33.91
N PHE A 344 -8.96 10.93 -34.83
CA PHE A 344 -8.99 9.49 -34.57
C PHE A 344 -8.14 9.10 -33.37
N ALA A 345 -6.92 9.66 -33.27
CA ALA A 345 -6.03 9.42 -32.15
C ALA A 345 -6.64 9.89 -30.82
N ALA A 346 -7.28 11.06 -30.79
CA ALA A 346 -7.95 11.59 -29.60
C ALA A 346 -9.11 10.68 -29.16
N ASP A 347 -9.97 10.29 -30.10
CA ASP A 347 -11.14 9.46 -29.80
C ASP A 347 -10.75 8.04 -29.34
N LEU A 348 -9.71 7.46 -29.95
CA LEU A 348 -9.20 6.15 -29.54
C LEU A 348 -8.48 6.20 -28.18
N LEU A 349 -7.68 7.24 -27.92
CA LEU A 349 -7.00 7.40 -26.63
C LEU A 349 -8.02 7.62 -25.50
N ASP A 350 -9.03 8.47 -25.70
CA ASP A 350 -10.04 8.69 -24.68
C ASP A 350 -10.81 7.41 -24.37
N PHE A 351 -11.21 6.65 -25.40
CA PHE A 351 -11.84 5.36 -25.19
C PHE A 351 -10.92 4.36 -24.45
N ALA A 352 -9.62 4.31 -24.79
CA ALA A 352 -8.66 3.47 -24.10
C ALA A 352 -8.44 3.89 -22.63
N MET A 353 -8.51 5.20 -22.35
CA MET A 353 -8.40 5.77 -21.00
C MET A 353 -9.66 5.54 -20.15
N ASP A 354 -10.83 5.47 -20.77
CA ASP A 354 -12.10 5.17 -20.09
C ASP A 354 -12.26 3.67 -19.79
N THR A 355 -11.73 2.81 -20.64
CA THR A 355 -11.94 1.35 -20.54
C THR A 355 -10.77 0.61 -19.90
N VAL A 356 -9.54 1.11 -20.09
CA VAL A 356 -8.31 0.64 -19.45
C VAL A 356 -8.14 -0.88 -19.53
N ILE A 357 -7.83 -1.36 -20.73
CA ILE A 357 -7.51 -2.77 -20.98
C ILE A 357 -6.03 -3.01 -20.63
N VAL A 358 -5.75 -3.98 -19.77
CA VAL A 358 -4.39 -4.28 -19.32
C VAL A 358 -3.79 -5.39 -20.18
N SER A 359 -2.65 -5.10 -20.81
CA SER A 359 -1.88 -6.10 -21.57
C SER A 359 -1.09 -7.03 -20.65
N LYS A 360 -0.50 -8.09 -21.22
CA LYS A 360 0.30 -9.08 -20.47
C LYS A 360 1.52 -8.50 -19.74
N ASP A 361 2.08 -7.40 -20.26
CA ASP A 361 3.21 -6.69 -19.68
C ASP A 361 2.81 -5.58 -18.70
N GLY A 362 1.50 -5.42 -18.42
CA GLY A 362 0.98 -4.44 -17.46
C GLY A 362 0.86 -3.02 -18.00
N SER A 363 0.90 -2.84 -19.32
CA SER A 363 0.66 -1.56 -19.99
C SER A 363 -0.79 -1.45 -20.49
N ILE A 364 -1.16 -0.26 -21.01
CA ILE A 364 -2.50 -0.04 -21.55
C ILE A 364 -2.54 -0.60 -22.97
N ALA A 365 -3.39 -1.60 -23.18
CA ALA A 365 -3.60 -2.22 -24.49
C ALA A 365 -4.50 -1.35 -25.38
N ILE A 366 -4.30 -1.46 -26.69
CA ILE A 366 -5.27 -1.02 -27.66
C ILE A 366 -6.53 -1.89 -27.53
N PRO A 367 -7.73 -1.29 -27.50
CA PRO A 367 -8.97 -2.05 -27.51
C PRO A 367 -9.11 -2.88 -28.79
N SER A 368 -9.47 -4.15 -28.65
CA SER A 368 -9.65 -5.04 -29.79
C SER A 368 -10.82 -4.60 -30.67
N ALA A 369 -10.77 -4.95 -31.95
CA ALA A 369 -11.86 -4.67 -32.90
C ALA A 369 -13.24 -5.16 -32.41
N ASP A 370 -13.31 -6.34 -31.79
CA ASP A 370 -14.58 -6.89 -31.28
C ASP A 370 -15.12 -6.07 -30.12
N TYR A 371 -14.26 -5.71 -29.17
CA TYR A 371 -14.64 -4.87 -28.03
C TYR A 371 -15.12 -3.48 -28.47
N LEU A 372 -14.47 -2.89 -29.47
CA LEU A 372 -14.90 -1.63 -30.06
C LEU A 372 -16.27 -1.75 -30.75
N ARG A 373 -16.53 -2.83 -31.49
CA ARG A 373 -17.85 -3.06 -32.12
C ARG A 373 -18.95 -3.23 -31.10
N GLU A 374 -18.70 -4.03 -30.05
CA GLU A 374 -19.64 -4.21 -28.94
C GLU A 374 -19.95 -2.89 -28.22
N ALA A 375 -18.97 -2.00 -28.11
CA ALA A 375 -19.14 -0.65 -27.55
C ALA A 375 -19.76 0.36 -28.54
N GLY A 376 -20.20 -0.06 -29.74
CA GLY A 376 -20.77 0.83 -30.76
C GLY A 376 -19.74 1.77 -31.41
N LYS A 377 -18.45 1.47 -31.31
CA LYS A 377 -17.31 2.24 -31.83
C LYS A 377 -16.76 1.65 -33.13
N SER A 378 -17.62 1.13 -34.01
CA SER A 378 -17.21 0.55 -35.30
C SER A 378 -16.38 1.52 -36.17
N HIS A 379 -16.67 2.81 -36.09
CA HIS A 379 -15.89 3.85 -36.77
C HIS A 379 -14.41 3.92 -36.33
N LEU A 380 -14.10 3.55 -35.08
CA LEU A 380 -12.71 3.43 -34.61
C LEU A 380 -12.06 2.17 -35.17
N VAL A 381 -12.80 1.08 -35.34
CA VAL A 381 -12.29 -0.13 -36.00
C VAL A 381 -11.91 0.16 -37.44
N ASP A 382 -12.78 0.85 -38.17
CA ASP A 382 -12.52 1.28 -39.55
C ASP A 382 -11.29 2.20 -39.62
N GLY A 383 -11.14 3.11 -38.65
CA GLY A 383 -9.95 3.95 -38.51
C GLY A 383 -8.68 3.14 -38.24
N ILE A 384 -8.72 2.14 -37.35
CA ILE A 384 -7.59 1.25 -37.08
C ILE A 384 -7.16 0.54 -38.37
N GLN A 385 -8.11 -0.01 -39.13
CA GLN A 385 -7.82 -0.69 -40.40
C GLN A 385 -7.23 0.28 -41.43
N LEU A 386 -7.81 1.48 -41.57
CA LEU A 386 -7.35 2.52 -42.48
C LEU A 386 -5.89 2.91 -42.22
N PHE A 387 -5.48 2.95 -40.94
CA PHE A 387 -4.15 3.41 -40.53
C PHE A 387 -3.13 2.27 -40.30
N GLY A 388 -3.40 1.08 -40.85
CA GLY A 388 -2.42 -0.01 -40.89
C GLY A 388 -2.49 -1.01 -39.73
N GLY A 389 -3.64 -1.11 -39.07
CA GLY A 389 -3.95 -2.12 -38.07
C GLY A 389 -3.55 -1.75 -36.63
N GLU A 390 -3.97 -2.62 -35.70
CA GLU A 390 -3.82 -2.43 -34.24
C GLU A 390 -2.34 -2.21 -33.85
N ASP A 391 -1.43 -2.98 -34.43
CA ASP A 391 0.01 -2.87 -34.23
C ASP A 391 0.60 -1.49 -34.56
N THR A 392 0.21 -0.94 -35.71
CA THR A 392 0.74 0.32 -36.21
C THR A 392 0.19 1.48 -35.41
N VAL A 393 -1.11 1.46 -35.14
CA VAL A 393 -1.81 2.49 -34.36
C VAL A 393 -1.35 2.46 -32.90
N GLY A 394 -1.30 1.28 -32.29
CA GLY A 394 -0.88 1.08 -30.91
C GLY A 394 0.53 1.62 -30.67
N ARG A 395 1.51 1.24 -31.50
CA ARG A 395 2.89 1.76 -31.40
C ARG A 395 2.98 3.28 -31.51
N ARG A 396 2.17 3.92 -32.37
CA ARG A 396 2.17 5.38 -32.53
C ARG A 396 1.58 6.09 -31.31
N LEU A 397 0.53 5.53 -30.74
CA LEU A 397 -0.18 6.08 -29.59
C LEU A 397 0.44 5.67 -28.24
N GLY A 398 1.41 4.76 -28.25
CA GLY A 398 2.03 4.25 -27.03
C GLY A 398 1.14 3.25 -26.28
N LEU A 399 0.25 2.57 -27.00
CA LEU A 399 -0.58 1.47 -26.52
C LEU A 399 0.06 0.12 -26.89
N ALA A 400 -0.12 -0.88 -26.03
CA ALA A 400 0.30 -2.26 -26.31
C ALA A 400 -0.71 -2.99 -27.20
N THR A 401 -0.24 -4.05 -27.85
CA THR A 401 -1.00 -4.91 -28.77
C THR A 401 -1.25 -6.27 -28.15
#